data_AF-A0A2E2SAP8-F1
#
_entry.id   AF-A0A2E2SAP8-F1
#
_cell.length_a   1.000
_cell.length_b   1.000
_cell.length_c   1.000
_cell.angle_alpha   90.00
_cell.angle_beta   90.00
_cell.angle_gamma   90.00
#
_symmetry.space_group_name_H-M   'P 1'
#
loop_
_entity.id
_entity.type
_entity.pdbx_description
1 polymer ?
#
loop_
_entity_poly.entity_id
_entity_poly.type
_entity_poly.pdbx_seq_one_letter_code
_entity_poly.pdbx_strand_id
1 'polypeptide(L)'
;MNNLDKFLGLGKKITRRDFMQGVAGFSASVAVNAAFGKETSNWSPVQKDQNFYPPGLIGLRGNHAGSFEAMHSLARQGNKTWPLASISSNKHYDLIVVGAGISGLSAAYYFKKDRPNAEILILDNHDDFGGHAKRNEFQVDQTSLLGYGGAQTMQEPSGYSQIVKELLGELGVDFDVFYGAYNQSFFKDNNLRAGIFFDEKGWGKKALVQYDLGCFDD
;
A
#
# COMPACT_ATOMS: atom_id res chain seq x y z
N MET A 1 -30.40 -1.41 10.22
CA MET A 1 -29.28 -1.60 9.29
C MET A 1 -29.55 -0.75 8.06
N ASN A 2 -28.74 0.29 7.86
CA ASN A 2 -28.95 1.27 6.80
C ASN A 2 -28.54 0.68 5.43
N ASN A 3 -28.77 1.40 4.33
CA ASN A 3 -28.47 0.88 2.99
C ASN A 3 -26.96 0.71 2.74
N LEU A 4 -26.11 1.50 3.42
CA LEU A 4 -24.66 1.40 3.35
C LEU A 4 -24.16 0.12 4.06
N ASP A 5 -24.71 -0.20 5.23
CA ASP A 5 -24.41 -1.42 5.98
C ASP A 5 -24.76 -2.68 5.16
N LYS A 6 -25.89 -2.62 4.44
CA LYS A 6 -26.32 -3.71 3.53
C LYS A 6 -25.42 -3.83 2.29
N PHE A 7 -24.97 -2.71 1.74
CA PHE A 7 -24.03 -2.68 0.61
C PHE A 7 -22.65 -3.23 1.00
N LEU A 8 -22.16 -2.89 2.19
CA LEU A 8 -20.91 -3.39 2.77
C LEU A 8 -21.01 -4.84 3.28
N GLY A 9 -22.19 -5.47 3.19
CA GLY A 9 -22.38 -6.87 3.59
C GLY A 9 -22.38 -7.11 5.10
N LEU A 10 -22.40 -6.05 5.92
CA LEU A 10 -22.53 -6.16 7.37
C LEU A 10 -23.88 -6.79 7.68
N GLY A 11 -23.89 -7.87 8.49
CA GLY A 11 -25.09 -8.65 8.81
C GLY A 11 -25.41 -9.83 7.88
N LYS A 12 -24.63 -10.05 6.81
CA LYS A 12 -24.65 -11.35 6.11
C LYS A 12 -23.75 -12.35 6.84
N LYS A 13 -24.21 -13.60 7.00
CA LYS A 13 -23.36 -14.70 7.47
C LYS A 13 -22.23 -14.90 6.46
N ILE A 14 -21.00 -14.57 6.85
CA ILE A 14 -19.80 -14.95 6.11
C ILE A 14 -19.77 -16.48 6.06
N THR A 15 -19.86 -17.06 4.86
CA THR A 15 -19.87 -18.51 4.73
C THR A 15 -18.45 -19.06 4.88
N ARG A 16 -18.30 -20.32 5.30
CA ARG A 16 -16.98 -20.98 5.36
C ARG A 16 -16.24 -20.89 4.01
N ARG A 17 -16.94 -20.77 2.87
CA ARG A 17 -16.33 -20.63 1.54
C ARG A 17 -15.69 -19.25 1.32
N ASP A 18 -16.32 -18.17 1.79
CA ASP A 18 -15.80 -16.81 1.66
C ASP A 18 -14.59 -16.58 2.57
N PHE A 19 -14.62 -17.16 3.77
CA PHE A 19 -13.47 -17.19 4.67
C PHE A 19 -12.36 -18.12 4.16
N MET A 20 -12.70 -19.29 3.62
CA MET A 20 -11.71 -20.23 3.05
C MET A 20 -11.08 -19.72 1.76
N GLN A 21 -11.71 -18.88 0.95
CA GLN A 21 -10.98 -18.27 -0.18
C GLN A 21 -9.95 -17.23 0.29
N GLY A 22 -10.21 -16.55 1.41
CA GLY A 22 -9.23 -15.65 2.05
C GLY A 22 -8.17 -16.34 2.92
N VAL A 23 -8.45 -17.55 3.44
CA VAL A 23 -7.59 -18.26 4.42
C VAL A 23 -7.02 -19.60 3.91
N ALA A 24 -7.64 -20.28 2.94
CA ALA A 24 -7.16 -21.58 2.41
C ALA A 24 -5.88 -21.50 1.59
N GLY A 25 -5.28 -20.31 1.44
CA GLY A 25 -3.89 -20.16 1.01
C GLY A 25 -2.86 -20.62 2.06
N PHE A 26 -3.24 -20.79 3.33
CA PHE A 26 -2.27 -20.89 4.42
C PHE A 26 -2.14 -22.26 5.11
N SER A 27 -3.04 -23.23 4.92
CA SER A 27 -3.20 -24.34 5.90
C SER A 27 -3.22 -25.79 5.38
N ALA A 28 -2.74 -26.12 4.17
CA ALA A 28 -2.88 -27.48 3.61
C ALA A 28 -1.59 -28.14 3.07
N SER A 29 -0.45 -27.96 3.74
CA SER A 29 0.86 -28.47 3.30
C SER A 29 1.47 -29.51 4.26
N VAL A 30 0.94 -30.74 4.24
CA VAL A 30 1.62 -31.90 4.86
C VAL A 30 1.86 -32.98 3.81
N ALA A 31 3.16 -33.25 3.62
CA ALA A 31 3.81 -34.43 3.03
C ALA A 31 4.38 -34.33 1.59
N VAL A 32 5.69 -34.63 1.55
CA VAL A 32 6.57 -35.09 0.45
C VAL A 32 7.34 -34.04 -0.35
N ASN A 33 8.56 -33.80 0.14
CA ASN A 33 9.71 -33.18 -0.55
C ASN A 33 10.38 -34.21 -1.47
N ALA A 34 10.55 -33.89 -2.76
CA ALA A 34 11.73 -34.20 -3.59
C ALA A 34 11.37 -34.13 -5.08
N ALA A 35 11.48 -32.94 -5.70
CA ALA A 35 11.56 -32.90 -7.17
C ALA A 35 12.09 -31.59 -7.79
N PHE A 36 12.07 -30.44 -7.12
CA PHE A 36 12.42 -29.18 -7.81
C PHE A 36 13.33 -28.28 -6.99
N GLY A 37 14.51 -28.00 -7.57
CA GLY A 37 15.33 -26.79 -7.44
C GLY A 37 15.42 -26.13 -6.07
N LYS A 38 16.61 -26.21 -5.47
CA LYS A 38 16.99 -25.52 -4.24
C LYS A 38 17.19 -24.01 -4.48
N GLU A 39 16.13 -23.29 -4.82
CA GLU A 39 16.07 -21.83 -4.66
C GLU A 39 15.77 -21.56 -3.19
N THR A 40 16.83 -21.38 -2.41
CA THR A 40 16.70 -20.95 -1.01
C THR A 40 16.11 -19.54 -1.00
N SER A 41 14.82 -19.42 -0.69
CA SER A 41 14.25 -18.14 -0.27
C SER A 41 15.00 -17.70 0.99
N ASN A 42 15.96 -16.78 0.84
CA ASN A 42 16.71 -16.19 1.94
C ASN A 42 15.82 -15.21 2.70
N TRP A 43 14.85 -15.75 3.42
CA TRP A 43 14.15 -15.05 4.49
C TRP A 43 15.12 -14.89 5.67
N SER A 44 16.07 -13.96 5.53
CA SER A 44 16.86 -13.49 6.66
C SER A 44 16.01 -12.48 7.43
N PRO A 45 15.88 -12.59 8.76
CA PRO A 45 15.51 -11.41 9.54
C PRO A 45 16.51 -10.34 9.15
N VAL A 46 16.03 -9.17 8.69
CA VAL A 46 16.88 -8.04 8.30
C VAL A 46 17.94 -7.89 9.39
N GLN A 47 19.17 -8.32 9.08
CA GLN A 47 20.30 -7.98 9.91
C GLN A 47 20.27 -6.46 9.97
N LYS A 48 20.50 -5.89 11.17
CA LYS A 48 20.69 -4.45 11.37
C LYS A 48 21.91 -3.97 10.58
N ASP A 49 21.86 -4.02 9.26
CA ASP A 49 22.69 -3.19 8.44
C ASP A 49 22.15 -1.78 8.63
N GLN A 50 22.87 -0.99 9.43
CA GLN A 50 22.49 0.38 9.73
C GLN A 50 22.44 1.25 8.47
N ASN A 51 23.00 0.75 7.34
CA ASN A 51 22.96 1.40 6.04
C ASN A 51 21.78 0.94 5.16
N PHE A 52 20.96 -0.02 5.61
CA PHE A 52 19.80 -0.46 4.86
C PHE A 52 18.67 0.58 4.96
N TYR A 53 18.58 1.43 3.94
CA TYR A 53 17.62 2.51 3.85
C TYR A 53 16.95 2.52 2.46
N PRO A 54 15.87 1.74 2.29
CA PRO A 54 15.21 1.56 1.00
C PRO A 54 14.76 2.86 0.29
N PRO A 55 14.30 3.91 0.98
CA PRO A 55 13.88 5.15 0.32
C PRO A 55 15.00 5.84 -0.49
N GLY A 56 16.26 5.67 -0.11
CA GLY A 56 17.42 6.22 -0.81
C GLY A 56 17.95 5.34 -1.96
N LEU A 57 17.34 4.17 -2.20
CA LEU A 57 17.76 3.28 -3.27
C LEU A 57 17.23 3.77 -4.63
N ILE A 58 18.10 3.74 -5.63
CA ILE A 58 17.80 4.17 -7.00
C ILE A 58 17.38 2.98 -7.90
N GLY A 59 16.77 3.28 -9.05
CA GLY A 59 16.32 2.27 -10.03
C GLY A 59 14.81 2.01 -10.00
N LEU A 60 14.34 1.07 -10.84
CA LEU A 60 12.94 0.65 -10.82
C LEU A 60 12.69 -0.20 -9.57
N ARG A 61 11.83 0.31 -8.69
CA ARG A 61 11.47 -0.34 -7.42
C ARG A 61 9.95 -0.50 -7.31
N GLY A 62 9.51 -1.36 -6.41
CA GLY A 62 8.13 -1.83 -6.32
C GLY A 62 8.09 -3.33 -6.53
N ASN A 63 7.14 -3.82 -7.33
CA ASN A 63 7.13 -5.23 -7.69
C ASN A 63 8.40 -5.60 -8.46
N HIS A 64 9.08 -6.65 -8.00
CA HIS A 64 10.34 -7.13 -8.56
C HIS A 64 10.29 -8.65 -8.71
N ALA A 65 11.26 -9.21 -9.44
CA ALA A 65 11.43 -10.66 -9.47
C ALA A 65 11.60 -11.18 -8.04
N GLY A 66 10.73 -12.08 -7.62
CA GLY A 66 10.55 -12.60 -6.27
C GLY A 66 9.26 -12.14 -5.58
N SER A 67 8.68 -10.99 -5.94
CA SER A 67 7.52 -10.43 -5.23
C SER A 67 6.17 -10.91 -5.77
N PHE A 68 6.08 -11.39 -7.01
CA PHE A 68 4.82 -11.74 -7.67
C PHE A 68 4.69 -13.23 -8.04
N GLU A 69 5.79 -13.97 -7.94
CA GLU A 69 5.94 -15.32 -8.46
C GLU A 69 5.06 -16.30 -7.73
N ALA A 70 4.96 -16.19 -6.41
CA ALA A 70 4.06 -17.02 -5.61
C ALA A 70 2.60 -16.85 -6.07
N MET A 71 2.15 -15.60 -6.27
CA MET A 71 0.79 -15.32 -6.72
C MET A 71 0.56 -15.72 -8.18
N HIS A 72 1.53 -15.50 -9.07
CA HIS A 72 1.44 -15.95 -10.46
C HIS A 72 1.45 -17.47 -10.58
N SER A 73 2.29 -18.14 -9.79
CA SER A 73 2.35 -19.60 -9.69
C SER A 73 0.98 -20.17 -9.27
N LEU A 74 0.35 -19.57 -8.26
CA LEU A 74 -1.02 -19.92 -7.87
C LEU A 74 -2.05 -19.64 -8.99
N ALA A 75 -2.10 -18.40 -9.47
CA ALA A 75 -3.17 -17.94 -10.35
C ALA A 75 -3.09 -18.51 -11.76
N ARG A 76 -1.88 -18.72 -12.29
CA ARG A 76 -1.65 -19.15 -13.68
C ARG A 76 -1.37 -20.63 -13.81
N GLN A 77 -0.69 -21.22 -12.83
CA GLN A 77 -0.25 -22.62 -12.89
C GLN A 77 -1.08 -23.51 -11.96
N GLY A 78 -1.93 -22.94 -11.10
CA GLY A 78 -2.73 -23.69 -10.14
C GLY A 78 -1.89 -24.28 -9.01
N ASN A 79 -0.65 -23.81 -8.82
CA ASN A 79 0.23 -24.29 -7.76
C ASN A 79 -0.34 -23.88 -6.41
N LYS A 80 -0.53 -24.86 -5.53
CA LYS A 80 -1.10 -24.67 -4.18
C LYS A 80 -0.14 -25.13 -3.08
N THR A 81 1.10 -25.41 -3.46
CA THR A 81 2.11 -26.01 -2.60
C THR A 81 3.40 -25.20 -2.67
N TRP A 82 3.94 -24.89 -1.50
CA TRP A 82 5.24 -24.22 -1.31
C TRP A 82 6.04 -24.97 -0.25
N PRO A 83 7.38 -24.91 -0.28
CA PRO A 83 8.22 -25.49 0.77
C PRO A 83 7.84 -24.91 2.13
N LEU A 84 7.70 -25.77 3.13
CA LEU A 84 7.60 -25.30 4.51
C LEU A 84 8.90 -24.59 4.85
N ALA A 85 8.79 -23.38 5.38
CA ALA A 85 9.94 -22.71 5.96
C ALA A 85 10.51 -23.60 7.07
N SER A 86 11.82 -23.84 7.06
CA SER A 86 12.50 -24.47 8.19
C SER A 86 12.56 -23.44 9.31
N ILE A 87 11.53 -23.41 10.15
CA ILE A 87 11.47 -22.48 11.27
C ILE A 87 12.46 -22.98 12.33
N SER A 88 13.56 -22.26 12.53
CA SER A 88 14.57 -22.54 13.57
C SER A 88 14.18 -22.02 14.95
N SER A 89 13.04 -21.33 15.06
CA SER A 89 12.63 -20.58 16.24
C SER A 89 11.30 -21.10 16.80
N ASN A 90 11.27 -21.47 18.08
CA ASN A 90 10.05 -21.72 18.85
C ASN A 90 9.44 -20.41 19.41
N LYS A 91 9.69 -19.27 18.75
CA LYS A 91 9.19 -17.98 19.22
C LYS A 91 7.69 -17.89 18.99
N HIS A 92 6.96 -17.51 20.04
CA HIS A 92 5.54 -17.23 19.98
C HIS A 92 5.32 -15.75 19.67
N TYR A 93 4.35 -15.46 18.81
CA TYR A 93 3.92 -14.09 18.50
C TYR A 93 2.43 -13.96 18.84
N ASP A 94 2.04 -12.84 19.46
CA ASP A 94 0.65 -12.53 19.78
C ASP A 94 -0.16 -12.15 18.55
N LEU A 95 0.52 -11.62 17.53
CA LEU A 95 -0.06 -11.26 16.23
C LEU A 95 0.95 -11.49 15.11
N ILE A 96 0.47 -12.09 14.01
CA ILE A 96 1.21 -12.16 12.74
C ILE A 96 0.44 -11.33 11.71
N VAL A 97 1.12 -10.38 11.09
CA VAL A 97 0.59 -9.53 10.02
C VAL A 97 1.30 -9.86 8.72
N VAL A 98 0.54 -10.20 7.68
CA VAL A 98 1.07 -10.43 6.33
C VAL A 98 0.78 -9.19 5.49
N GLY A 99 1.83 -8.47 5.13
CA GLY A 99 1.83 -7.18 4.43
C GLY A 99 2.11 -6.01 5.38
N ALA A 100 3.23 -5.32 5.17
CA ALA A 100 3.64 -4.09 5.85
C ALA A 100 3.15 -2.82 5.12
N GLY A 101 2.00 -2.90 4.44
CA GLY A 101 1.29 -1.73 3.91
C GLY A 101 0.54 -0.96 5.01
N ILE A 102 -0.09 0.18 4.67
CA ILE A 102 -0.86 1.01 5.61
C ILE A 102 -1.84 0.18 6.46
N SER A 103 -2.60 -0.72 5.85
CA SER A 103 -3.57 -1.54 6.58
C SER A 103 -2.92 -2.48 7.60
N GLY A 104 -1.84 -3.16 7.22
CA GLY A 104 -1.13 -4.08 8.11
C GLY A 104 -0.39 -3.36 9.23
N LEU A 105 0.27 -2.24 8.91
CA LEU A 105 0.90 -1.37 9.91
C LEU A 105 -0.13 -0.78 10.87
N SER A 106 -1.30 -0.38 10.39
CA SER A 106 -2.39 0.12 11.25
C SER A 106 -2.89 -0.98 12.18
N ALA A 107 -3.08 -2.21 11.68
CA ALA A 107 -3.47 -3.35 12.51
C ALA A 107 -2.44 -3.64 13.61
N ALA A 108 -1.16 -3.66 13.25
CA ALA A 108 -0.07 -3.84 14.20
C ALA A 108 -0.02 -2.69 15.23
N TYR A 109 -0.17 -1.45 14.77
CA TYR A 109 -0.15 -0.24 15.59
C TYR A 109 -1.25 -0.29 16.67
N TYR A 110 -2.51 -0.46 16.27
CA TYR A 110 -3.63 -0.50 17.22
C TYR A 110 -3.54 -1.70 18.15
N PHE A 111 -3.11 -2.87 17.65
CA PHE A 111 -2.90 -4.03 18.51
C PHE A 111 -1.82 -3.79 19.57
N LYS A 112 -0.71 -3.14 19.20
CA LYS A 112 0.39 -2.77 20.11
C LYS A 112 -0.02 -1.68 21.08
N LYS A 113 -0.87 -0.73 20.66
CA LYS A 113 -1.43 0.33 21.51
C LYS A 113 -2.27 -0.28 22.64
N ASP A 114 -3.12 -1.25 22.31
CA ASP A 114 -3.95 -1.96 23.29
C ASP A 114 -3.16 -2.97 24.13
N ARG A 115 -2.07 -3.53 23.57
CA ARG A 115 -1.21 -4.53 24.22
C ARG A 115 0.26 -4.12 24.09
N PRO A 116 0.75 -3.22 24.96
CA PRO A 116 2.11 -2.68 24.87
C PRO A 116 3.21 -3.75 24.87
N ASN A 117 2.96 -4.87 25.54
CA ASN A 117 3.93 -5.98 25.65
C ASN A 117 3.80 -7.04 24.54
N ALA A 118 2.83 -6.90 23.62
CA ALA A 118 2.62 -7.90 22.58
C ALA A 118 3.83 -8.03 21.64
N GLU A 119 4.21 -9.25 21.30
CA GLU A 119 5.18 -9.55 20.25
C GLU A 119 4.45 -9.71 18.92
N ILE A 120 4.74 -8.83 17.97
CA ILE A 120 4.11 -8.80 16.65
C ILE A 120 5.14 -9.15 15.59
N LEU A 121 4.82 -10.12 14.74
CA LEU A 121 5.59 -10.45 13.54
C LEU A 121 4.91 -9.82 12.32
N ILE A 122 5.65 -8.97 11.60
CA ILE A 122 5.18 -8.40 10.33
C ILE A 122 6.01 -9.01 9.21
N LEU A 123 5.31 -9.53 8.20
CA LEU A 123 5.87 -10.24 7.06
C LEU A 123 5.60 -9.42 5.80
N ASP A 124 6.62 -8.97 5.10
CA ASP A 124 6.48 -8.34 3.78
C ASP A 124 7.48 -8.95 2.80
N ASN A 125 7.05 -9.06 1.54
CA ASN A 125 7.88 -9.58 0.46
C ASN A 125 8.67 -8.47 -0.25
N HIS A 126 8.47 -7.22 0.13
CA HIS A 126 9.27 -6.08 -0.29
C HIS A 126 10.32 -5.75 0.77
N ASP A 127 11.35 -5.08 0.29
CA ASP A 127 12.47 -4.56 1.06
C ASP A 127 12.16 -3.26 1.81
N ASP A 128 10.96 -2.70 1.65
CA ASP A 128 10.48 -1.48 2.33
C ASP A 128 9.01 -1.61 2.74
N PHE A 129 8.65 -0.95 3.85
CA PHE A 129 7.29 -0.89 4.37
C PHE A 129 6.46 0.22 3.67
N GLY A 130 5.19 0.35 4.04
CA GLY A 130 4.27 1.37 3.53
C GLY A 130 3.42 0.93 2.34
N GLY A 131 3.79 -0.17 1.66
CA GLY A 131 3.03 -0.71 0.53
C GLY A 131 2.93 0.29 -0.62
N HIS A 132 1.72 0.73 -0.99
CA HIS A 132 1.53 1.78 -2.00
C HIS A 132 1.93 3.18 -1.52
N ALA A 133 2.12 3.41 -0.22
CA ALA A 133 2.51 4.72 0.31
C ALA A 133 4.02 4.85 0.53
N LYS A 134 4.81 4.42 -0.46
CA LYS A 134 6.27 4.54 -0.46
C LYS A 134 6.72 5.94 -0.88
N ARG A 135 7.90 6.34 -0.42
CA ARG A 135 8.59 7.55 -0.86
C ARG A 135 9.90 7.20 -1.55
N ASN A 136 10.33 8.07 -2.46
CA ASN A 136 11.62 8.01 -3.13
C ASN A 136 12.44 9.23 -2.71
N GLU A 137 13.73 9.04 -2.48
CA GLU A 137 14.65 10.11 -2.13
C GLU A 137 15.74 10.21 -3.20
N PHE A 138 15.95 11.42 -3.71
CA PHE A 138 16.95 11.72 -4.72
C PHE A 138 17.93 12.76 -4.18
N GLN A 139 19.18 12.67 -4.62
CA GLN A 139 20.16 13.73 -4.43
C GLN A 139 20.40 14.40 -5.78
N VAL A 140 20.11 15.69 -5.85
CA VAL A 140 20.36 16.54 -7.02
C VAL A 140 21.27 17.66 -6.56
N ASP A 141 22.53 17.62 -6.99
CA ASP A 141 23.61 18.47 -6.48
C ASP A 141 23.75 18.38 -4.96
N GLN A 142 23.51 19.49 -4.24
CA GLN A 142 23.53 19.56 -2.77
C GLN A 142 22.11 19.49 -2.16
N THR A 143 21.09 19.20 -2.98
CA THR A 143 19.68 19.21 -2.57
C THR A 143 19.12 17.80 -2.50
N SER A 144 18.57 17.44 -1.34
CA SER A 144 17.75 16.24 -1.21
C SER A 144 16.33 16.52 -1.67
N LEU A 145 15.85 15.73 -2.62
CA LEU A 145 14.48 15.79 -3.12
C LEU A 145 13.69 14.58 -2.64
N LEU A 146 12.49 14.83 -2.13
CA LEU A 146 11.53 13.80 -1.76
C LEU A 146 10.44 13.71 -2.82
N GLY A 147 10.19 12.49 -3.30
CA GLY A 147 9.12 12.18 -4.23
C GLY A 147 8.25 11.03 -3.73
N TYR A 148 7.11 10.84 -4.39
CA TYR A 148 6.20 9.72 -4.13
C TYR A 148 6.62 8.49 -4.94
N GLY A 149 6.63 7.32 -4.31
CA GLY A 149 6.77 6.01 -4.94
C GLY A 149 5.43 5.31 -5.20
N GLY A 150 4.31 5.97 -4.86
CA GLY A 150 2.96 5.49 -5.09
C GLY A 150 1.92 6.55 -4.71
N ALA A 151 1.26 6.41 -3.56
CA ALA A 151 0.28 7.37 -3.05
C ALA A 151 0.87 8.78 -3.01
N GLN A 152 0.18 9.73 -3.63
CA GLN A 152 0.70 11.07 -3.90
C GLN A 152 0.00 12.16 -3.07
N THR A 153 -1.32 12.07 -2.89
CA THR A 153 -2.11 13.15 -2.29
C THR A 153 -3.09 12.62 -1.25
N MET A 154 -3.35 13.46 -0.23
CA MET A 154 -4.47 13.30 0.67
C MET A 154 -5.63 14.15 0.16
N GLN A 155 -6.54 13.52 -0.59
CA GLN A 155 -7.72 14.20 -1.08
C GLN A 155 -8.71 14.44 0.08
N GLU A 156 -9.17 15.68 0.20
CA GLU A 156 -10.16 16.13 1.19
C GLU A 156 -9.90 15.64 2.64
N PRO A 157 -8.78 16.03 3.29
CA PRO A 157 -8.47 15.57 4.66
C PRO A 157 -9.53 15.96 5.70
N SER A 158 -10.27 17.04 5.45
CA SER A 158 -11.41 17.47 6.27
C SER A 158 -12.51 16.40 6.36
N GLY A 159 -12.68 15.59 5.32
CA GLY A 159 -13.65 14.50 5.25
C GLY A 159 -13.20 13.20 5.94
N TYR A 160 -11.96 13.12 6.43
CA TYR A 160 -11.46 11.91 7.06
C TYR A 160 -12.21 11.59 8.36
N SER A 161 -12.37 10.29 8.61
CA SER A 161 -12.95 9.79 9.84
C SER A 161 -12.09 10.17 11.06
N GLN A 162 -12.71 10.23 12.22
CA GLN A 162 -12.03 10.64 13.45
C GLN A 162 -10.81 9.74 13.75
N ILE A 163 -10.94 8.43 13.58
CA ILE A 163 -9.84 7.46 13.79
C ILE A 163 -8.64 7.70 12.86
N VAL A 164 -8.87 8.19 11.64
CA VAL A 164 -7.79 8.52 10.69
C VAL A 164 -7.11 9.82 11.11
N LYS A 165 -7.89 10.84 11.47
CA LYS A 165 -7.36 12.13 11.94
C LYS A 165 -6.53 11.99 13.22
N GLU A 166 -7.01 11.19 14.17
CA GLU A 166 -6.28 10.88 15.40
C GLU A 166 -4.96 10.16 15.11
N LEU A 167 -4.98 9.11 14.28
CA LEU A 167 -3.77 8.40 13.90
C LEU A 167 -2.75 9.33 13.22
N LEU A 168 -3.19 10.14 12.26
CA LEU A 168 -2.32 11.07 11.55
C LEU A 168 -1.75 12.14 12.49
N GLY A 169 -2.55 12.66 13.43
CA GLY A 169 -2.07 13.56 14.47
C GLY A 169 -1.06 12.90 15.43
N GLU A 170 -1.29 11.65 15.84
CA GLU A 170 -0.34 10.87 16.65
C GLU A 170 0.98 10.59 15.93
N LEU A 171 0.95 10.49 14.60
CA LEU A 171 2.12 10.38 13.73
C LEU A 171 2.79 11.75 13.44
N GLY A 172 2.24 12.84 13.96
CA GLY A 172 2.77 14.20 13.79
C GLY A 172 2.48 14.84 12.43
N VAL A 173 1.47 14.35 11.71
CA VAL A 173 1.04 14.95 10.45
C VAL A 173 0.24 16.21 10.76
N ASP A 174 0.77 17.35 10.31
CA ASP A 174 0.10 18.63 10.35
C ASP A 174 -0.62 18.90 9.02
N PHE A 175 -1.96 18.94 9.07
CA PHE A 175 -2.77 19.22 7.88
C PHE A 175 -2.70 20.69 7.45
N ASP A 176 -2.38 21.62 8.35
CA ASP A 176 -2.40 23.04 8.04
C ASP A 176 -1.29 23.42 7.06
N VAL A 177 -0.20 22.65 7.04
CA VAL A 177 0.90 22.79 6.07
C VAL A 177 0.40 22.71 4.62
N PHE A 178 -0.64 21.92 4.34
CA PHE A 178 -1.16 21.78 2.98
C PHE A 178 -1.80 23.06 2.45
N TYR A 179 -2.31 23.95 3.31
CA TYR A 179 -2.86 25.23 2.87
C TYR A 179 -1.79 26.16 2.29
N GLY A 180 -0.54 26.06 2.77
CA GLY A 180 0.60 26.84 2.28
C GLY A 180 1.50 26.11 1.28
N ALA A 181 1.48 24.78 1.25
CA ALA A 181 2.34 23.98 0.37
C ALA A 181 1.91 24.03 -1.11
N TYR A 182 0.63 24.24 -1.38
CA TYR A 182 0.10 24.37 -2.73
C TYR A 182 -0.17 25.83 -3.08
N ASN A 183 0.22 26.25 -4.28
CA ASN A 183 -0.25 27.52 -4.84
C ASN A 183 -1.72 27.35 -5.28
N GLN A 184 -2.63 27.68 -4.37
CA GLN A 184 -4.07 27.55 -4.62
C GLN A 184 -4.58 28.51 -5.71
N SER A 185 -3.90 29.64 -5.94
CA SER A 185 -4.25 30.60 -6.99
C SER A 185 -3.54 30.34 -8.32
N PHE A 186 -2.72 29.28 -8.44
CA PHE A 186 -1.86 29.04 -9.62
C PHE A 186 -2.60 29.14 -10.96
N PHE A 187 -3.78 28.51 -11.06
CA PHE A 187 -4.56 28.53 -12.30
C PHE A 187 -5.11 29.92 -12.61
N LYS A 188 -5.63 30.61 -11.59
CA LYS A 188 -6.15 31.99 -11.70
C LYS A 188 -5.05 32.96 -12.11
N ASP A 189 -3.91 32.92 -11.42
CA ASP A 189 -2.78 33.82 -11.63
C ASP A 189 -2.15 33.66 -13.03
N ASN A 190 -2.28 32.47 -13.63
CA ASN A 190 -1.77 32.16 -14.96
C ASN A 190 -2.87 32.17 -16.05
N ASN A 191 -4.10 32.57 -15.72
CA ASN A 191 -5.24 32.55 -16.64
C ASN A 191 -5.45 31.18 -17.33
N LEU A 192 -5.22 30.10 -16.58
CA LEU A 192 -5.38 28.72 -17.02
C LEU A 192 -6.77 28.19 -16.66
N ARG A 193 -7.36 27.39 -17.54
CA ARG A 193 -8.66 26.74 -17.35
C ARG A 193 -8.64 25.30 -17.85
N ALA A 194 -9.51 24.47 -17.27
CA ALA A 194 -9.70 23.11 -17.75
C ALA A 194 -10.42 23.09 -19.10
N GLY A 195 -10.01 22.16 -19.97
CA GLY A 195 -10.61 21.99 -21.28
C GLY A 195 -10.50 20.56 -21.77
N ILE A 196 -11.52 20.10 -22.48
CA ILE A 196 -11.50 18.82 -23.19
C ILE A 196 -11.30 19.13 -24.67
N PHE A 197 -10.25 18.55 -25.25
CA PHE A 197 -9.98 18.66 -26.66
C PHE A 197 -10.64 17.52 -27.44
N PHE A 198 -11.39 17.88 -28.47
CA PHE A 198 -12.04 17.00 -29.42
C PHE A 198 -11.38 17.15 -30.78
N ASP A 199 -10.85 16.05 -31.31
CA ASP A 199 -10.26 16.02 -32.64
C ASP A 199 -11.32 15.80 -33.74
N GLU A 200 -11.04 16.27 -34.94
CA GLU A 200 -11.97 16.18 -36.06
C GLU A 200 -12.19 14.75 -36.55
N LYS A 201 -11.17 13.88 -36.46
CA LYS A 201 -11.25 12.50 -36.95
C LYS A 201 -12.17 11.65 -36.08
N GLY A 202 -12.11 11.81 -34.77
CA GLY A 202 -12.95 11.09 -33.81
C GLY A 202 -14.36 11.68 -33.69
N TRP A 203 -14.49 13.00 -33.77
CA TRP A 203 -15.71 13.70 -33.35
C TRP A 203 -16.39 14.51 -34.47
N GLY A 204 -15.86 14.47 -35.69
CA GLY A 204 -16.39 15.18 -36.86
C GLY A 204 -16.20 16.71 -36.81
N LYS A 205 -15.67 17.25 -35.71
CA LYS A 205 -15.35 18.67 -35.55
C LYS A 205 -14.21 18.84 -34.56
N LYS A 206 -13.20 19.63 -34.94
CA LYS A 206 -12.16 20.08 -34.02
C LYS A 206 -12.72 21.12 -33.06
N ALA A 207 -12.67 20.85 -31.76
CA ALA A 207 -13.14 21.78 -30.74
C ALA A 207 -12.33 21.65 -29.44
N LEU A 208 -12.10 22.77 -28.75
CA LEU A 208 -11.66 22.79 -27.36
C LEU A 208 -12.84 23.30 -26.54
N VAL A 209 -13.42 22.42 -25.72
CA VAL A 209 -14.57 22.75 -24.88
C VAL A 209 -14.07 23.02 -23.47
N GLN A 210 -14.27 24.24 -23.01
CA GLN A 210 -13.99 24.61 -21.63
C GLN A 210 -15.01 23.94 -20.72
N TYR A 211 -14.55 23.40 -19.59
CA TYR A 211 -15.45 22.88 -18.56
C TYR A 211 -14.94 23.29 -17.18
N ASP A 212 -15.88 23.46 -16.27
CA ASP A 212 -15.59 23.86 -14.90
C ASP A 212 -15.26 22.61 -14.06
N LEU A 213 -14.09 22.63 -13.40
CA LEU A 213 -13.69 21.61 -12.43
C LEU A 213 -14.06 22.00 -10.99
N GLY A 214 -14.81 23.09 -10.79
CA GLY A 214 -15.37 23.54 -9.52
C GLY A 214 -14.37 24.18 -8.55
N CYS A 215 -13.07 24.16 -8.86
CA CYS A 215 -12.00 24.66 -7.97
C CYS A 215 -11.08 25.71 -8.62
N PHE A 216 -11.42 26.21 -9.82
CA PHE A 216 -10.56 27.15 -10.57
C PHE A 216 -11.23 28.48 -10.90
N ASP A 217 -12.47 28.69 -10.44
CA ASP A 217 -13.28 29.88 -10.71
C ASP A 217 -13.68 30.57 -9.38
N ASP A 218 -12.68 31.01 -8.60
CA ASP A 218 -12.84 32.03 -7.54
C ASP A 218 -11.78 33.12 -7.70
#